data_AF-A0A4V1UEY2-F1
#
_entry.id   AF-A0A4V1UEY2-F1
#
_cell.length_a   1.000
_cell.length_b   1.000
_cell.length_c   1.000
_cell.angle_alpha   90.00
_cell.angle_beta   90.00
_cell.angle_gamma   90.00
#
_symmetry.space_group_name_H-M   'P 1'
#
loop_
_entity.id
_entity.type
_entity.pdbx_description
1 polymer ?
#
loop_
_entity_poly.entity_id
_entity_poly.type
_entity_poly.pdbx_seq_one_letter_code
_entity_poly.pdbx_strand_id
1 'polypeptide(L)'
;LLYPLRVGEHSNLAFGLRMAYDYAVTAKNDSLRQKIVTTALRFYKNDVGCPLSWEPGGTDFLSPCLEEADLMWRILPANEYEPWLKKFLPQLFTSSIPLKPGEVADRTDGRLVHLDGLNFSRAWCLYGIADHVKTNKANILEQAAIHMSAALPHVASGDYMGEHWLASFAVYTLTLNNN
;
A
#
# COMPACT_ATOMS: atom_id res chain seq x y z
N LEU A 1 25.36 -15.33 -1.21
CA LEU A 1 24.68 -16.05 -2.30
C LEU A 1 25.73 -16.74 -3.17
N LEU A 2 25.53 -17.99 -3.55
CA LEU A 2 26.45 -18.72 -4.46
C LEU A 2 26.04 -18.65 -5.95
N TYR A 3 24.78 -18.29 -6.23
CA TYR A 3 24.22 -18.19 -7.59
C TYR A 3 23.35 -16.93 -7.72
N PRO A 4 23.20 -16.36 -8.93
CA PRO A 4 22.34 -15.20 -9.15
C PRO A 4 20.86 -15.58 -9.03
N LEU A 5 20.09 -14.72 -8.36
CA LEU A 5 18.63 -14.70 -8.48
C LEU A 5 18.26 -14.03 -9.80
N ARG A 6 17.40 -14.67 -10.59
CA ARG A 6 16.96 -14.18 -11.93
C ARG A 6 15.48 -13.80 -11.97
N VAL A 7 14.85 -13.68 -10.81
CA VAL A 7 13.45 -13.26 -10.64
C VAL A 7 13.41 -12.10 -9.65
N GLY A 8 12.41 -11.23 -9.81
CA GLY A 8 12.13 -10.17 -8.83
C GLY A 8 11.42 -10.73 -7.59
N GLU A 9 11.29 -9.89 -6.57
CA GLU A 9 10.62 -10.20 -5.30
C GLU A 9 9.49 -9.20 -5.04
N HIS A 10 8.54 -9.56 -4.17
CA HIS A 10 7.39 -8.73 -3.78
C HIS A 10 6.46 -8.39 -4.95
N SER A 11 5.96 -9.43 -5.63
CA SER A 11 5.06 -9.28 -6.78
C SER A 11 3.74 -8.61 -6.40
N ASN A 12 3.57 -7.33 -6.76
CA ASN A 12 2.30 -6.61 -6.71
C ASN A 12 2.26 -5.63 -7.90
N LEU A 13 1.36 -5.89 -8.86
CA LEU A 13 1.28 -5.11 -10.09
C LEU A 13 0.83 -3.66 -9.82
N ALA A 14 -0.11 -3.46 -8.89
CA ALA A 14 -0.61 -2.12 -8.58
C ALA A 14 0.50 -1.24 -8.00
N PHE A 15 1.28 -1.77 -7.05
CA PHE A 15 2.45 -1.10 -6.49
C PHE A 15 3.49 -0.77 -7.56
N GLY A 16 3.82 -1.72 -8.45
CA GLY A 16 4.76 -1.49 -9.55
C GLY A 16 4.28 -0.40 -10.54
N LEU A 17 2.99 -0.41 -10.88
CA LEU A 17 2.39 0.59 -11.76
C LEU A 17 2.35 1.98 -11.09
N ARG A 18 2.07 2.04 -9.79
CA ARG A 18 2.08 3.28 -9.00
C ARG A 18 3.46 3.92 -9.00
N MET A 19 4.51 3.17 -8.69
CA MET A 19 5.89 3.69 -8.70
C MET A 19 6.28 4.21 -10.09
N ALA A 20 5.93 3.46 -11.15
CA ALA A 20 6.18 3.89 -12.52
C ALA A 20 5.34 5.12 -12.92
N TYR A 21 4.14 5.28 -12.38
CA TYR A 21 3.26 6.42 -12.62
C TYR A 21 3.85 7.69 -11.99
N ASP A 22 4.23 7.63 -10.71
CA ASP A 22 4.81 8.77 -9.98
C ASP A 22 6.12 9.22 -10.66
N TYR A 23 6.94 8.27 -11.11
CA TYR A 23 8.09 8.57 -11.97
C TYR A 23 7.68 9.26 -13.28
N ALA A 24 6.70 8.71 -14.01
CA ALA A 24 6.27 9.26 -15.29
C ALA A 24 5.75 10.70 -15.17
N VAL A 25 5.03 11.01 -14.08
CA VAL A 25 4.60 12.38 -13.77
C VAL A 25 5.80 13.28 -13.52
N THR A 26 6.70 12.87 -12.61
CA THR A 26 7.89 13.65 -12.23
C THR A 26 8.82 13.93 -13.41
N ALA A 27 9.08 12.90 -14.23
CA ALA A 27 9.94 12.97 -15.40
C ALA A 27 9.23 13.56 -16.64
N LYS A 28 7.94 13.93 -16.53
CA LYS A 28 7.10 14.43 -17.63
C LYS A 28 7.07 13.47 -18.83
N ASN A 29 7.06 12.16 -18.57
CA ASN A 29 6.97 11.11 -19.58
C ASN A 29 5.50 10.74 -19.85
N ASP A 30 4.84 11.55 -20.68
CA ASP A 30 3.42 11.37 -21.00
C ASP A 30 3.10 10.02 -21.66
N SER A 31 4.01 9.47 -22.46
CA SER A 31 3.81 8.17 -23.13
C SER A 31 3.74 7.03 -22.12
N LEU A 32 4.66 7.01 -21.16
CA LEU A 32 4.64 6.03 -20.06
C LEU A 32 3.41 6.22 -19.18
N ARG A 33 3.10 7.46 -18.78
CA ARG A 33 1.92 7.78 -17.98
C ARG A 33 0.64 7.24 -18.64
N GLN A 34 0.44 7.50 -19.92
CA GLN A 34 -0.74 7.07 -20.66
C GLN A 34 -0.85 5.54 -20.74
N LYS A 35 0.28 4.84 -20.97
CA LYS A 35 0.29 3.36 -20.97
C LYS A 35 -0.09 2.77 -19.61
N ILE A 36 0.35 3.40 -18.53
CA ILE A 36 -0.01 2.98 -17.16
C ILE A 36 -1.49 3.21 -16.91
N VAL A 37 -2.02 4.40 -17.21
CA VAL A 37 -3.45 4.72 -17.08
C VAL A 37 -4.31 3.72 -17.83
N THR A 38 -4.02 3.48 -19.11
CA THR A 38 -4.78 2.52 -19.92
C THR A 38 -4.69 1.10 -19.36
N THR A 39 -3.54 0.70 -18.80
CA THR A 39 -3.34 -0.63 -18.22
C THR A 39 -4.09 -0.78 -16.89
N ALA A 40 -3.98 0.20 -15.99
CA ALA A 40 -4.67 0.20 -14.71
C ALA A 40 -6.18 0.19 -14.89
N LEU A 41 -6.73 1.02 -15.79
CA LEU A 41 -8.16 1.01 -16.10
C LEU A 41 -8.64 -0.32 -16.69
N ARG A 42 -7.80 -1.01 -17.49
CA ARG A 42 -8.15 -2.32 -18.05
C ARG A 42 -8.24 -3.39 -16.96
N PHE A 43 -7.37 -3.35 -15.96
CA PHE A 43 -7.32 -4.35 -14.91
C PHE A 43 -8.30 -4.05 -13.77
N TYR A 44 -8.28 -2.85 -13.23
CA TYR A 44 -8.85 -2.55 -11.91
C TYR A 44 -10.16 -1.77 -11.94
N LYS A 45 -10.54 -1.16 -13.08
CA LYS A 45 -11.73 -0.27 -13.14
C LYS A 45 -13.02 -0.97 -12.73
N ASN A 46 -13.13 -2.28 -13.03
CA ASN A 46 -14.35 -3.05 -12.82
C ASN A 46 -14.29 -3.96 -11.59
N ASP A 47 -13.19 -3.95 -10.84
CA ASP A 47 -13.05 -4.79 -9.66
C ASP A 47 -13.98 -4.32 -8.53
N VAL A 48 -14.53 -5.30 -7.79
CA VAL A 48 -15.53 -5.08 -6.74
C VAL A 48 -15.27 -6.02 -5.57
N GLY A 49 -15.51 -5.54 -4.35
CA GLY A 49 -15.52 -6.36 -3.14
C GLY A 49 -14.19 -7.06 -2.81
N CYS A 50 -13.05 -6.37 -2.95
CA CYS A 50 -11.75 -6.91 -2.55
C CYS A 50 -11.79 -7.35 -1.08
N PRO A 51 -11.44 -8.62 -0.78
CA PRO A 51 -11.67 -9.18 0.54
C PRO A 51 -10.51 -8.88 1.50
N LEU A 52 -10.64 -7.82 2.32
CA LEU A 52 -9.65 -7.52 3.39
C LEU A 52 -9.46 -8.70 4.37
N SER A 53 -10.47 -9.57 4.52
CA SER A 53 -10.39 -10.74 5.38
C SER A 53 -9.42 -11.82 4.90
N TRP A 54 -8.89 -11.72 3.68
CA TRP A 54 -7.85 -12.63 3.17
C TRP A 54 -6.43 -12.17 3.55
N GLU A 55 -6.29 -10.98 4.12
CA GLU A 55 -5.00 -10.44 4.54
C GLU A 55 -4.88 -10.37 6.08
N PRO A 56 -3.67 -10.48 6.65
CA PRO A 56 -2.40 -10.74 5.97
C PRO A 56 -2.18 -12.24 5.66
N GLY A 57 -1.56 -12.52 4.53
CA GLY A 57 -0.79 -13.74 4.32
C GLY A 57 0.46 -13.75 5.20
N GLY A 58 0.98 -14.94 5.54
CA GLY A 58 2.01 -15.10 6.58
C GLY A 58 3.36 -14.42 6.30
N THR A 59 3.63 -14.01 5.07
CA THR A 59 4.86 -13.30 4.66
C THR A 59 4.56 -12.11 3.76
N ASP A 60 3.33 -11.59 3.83
CA ASP A 60 2.90 -10.47 3.01
C ASP A 60 3.75 -9.25 3.31
N PHE A 61 4.14 -8.57 2.24
CA PHE A 61 4.94 -7.35 2.28
C PHE A 61 4.13 -6.12 1.87
N LEU A 62 3.10 -6.32 1.04
CA LEU A 62 2.22 -5.29 0.50
C LEU A 62 0.78 -5.79 0.56
N SER A 63 -0.17 -4.90 0.86
CA SER A 63 -1.59 -5.22 0.82
C SER A 63 -2.11 -5.22 -0.62
N PRO A 64 -2.56 -6.35 -1.20
CA PRO A 64 -3.11 -6.36 -2.55
C PRO A 64 -4.28 -5.39 -2.73
N CYS A 65 -5.24 -5.36 -1.78
CA CYS A 65 -6.40 -4.48 -1.90
C CYS A 65 -6.01 -3.00 -1.76
N LEU A 66 -5.15 -2.65 -0.81
CA LEU A 66 -4.82 -1.25 -0.56
C LEU A 66 -3.83 -0.67 -1.58
N GLU A 67 -2.91 -1.46 -2.13
CA GLU A 67 -2.04 -0.98 -3.24
C GLU A 67 -2.86 -0.72 -4.51
N GLU A 68 -3.90 -1.52 -4.79
CA GLU A 68 -4.82 -1.24 -5.89
C GLU A 68 -5.61 0.05 -5.65
N ALA A 69 -6.19 0.21 -4.46
CA ALA A 69 -6.91 1.43 -4.11
C ALA A 69 -6.02 2.68 -4.14
N ASP A 70 -4.74 2.56 -3.77
CA ASP A 70 -3.75 3.63 -3.80
C ASP A 70 -3.32 4.00 -5.23
N LEU A 71 -3.16 3.02 -6.11
CA LEU A 71 -2.96 3.30 -7.53
C LEU A 71 -4.18 4.04 -8.11
N MET A 72 -5.39 3.58 -7.80
CA MET A 72 -6.58 4.04 -8.51
C MET A 72 -6.99 5.48 -8.21
N TRP A 73 -6.59 6.09 -7.07
CA TRP A 73 -6.82 7.54 -6.88
C TRP A 73 -5.94 8.40 -7.79
N ARG A 74 -4.79 7.90 -8.23
CA ARG A 74 -3.92 8.58 -9.21
C ARG A 74 -4.49 8.51 -10.63
N ILE A 75 -5.23 7.44 -10.92
CA ILE A 75 -5.69 7.09 -12.27
C ILE A 75 -7.09 7.62 -12.55
N LEU A 76 -8.01 7.51 -11.58
CA LEU A 76 -9.39 7.91 -11.76
C LEU A 76 -9.57 9.42 -11.58
N PRO A 77 -10.51 10.04 -12.32
CA PRO A 77 -10.97 11.39 -12.00
C PRO A 77 -11.45 11.49 -10.55
N ALA A 78 -11.19 12.62 -9.89
CA ALA A 78 -11.50 12.81 -8.47
C ALA A 78 -12.99 12.58 -8.12
N ASN A 79 -13.90 12.86 -9.05
CA ASN A 79 -15.34 12.61 -8.89
C ASN A 79 -15.76 11.14 -9.10
N GLU A 80 -14.88 10.30 -9.64
CA GLU A 80 -15.12 8.87 -9.89
C GLU A 80 -14.47 7.97 -8.84
N TYR A 81 -13.39 8.42 -8.19
CA TYR A 81 -12.61 7.60 -7.26
C TYR A 81 -13.41 7.09 -6.06
N GLU A 82 -14.02 7.97 -5.25
CA GLU A 82 -14.75 7.52 -4.06
C GLU A 82 -15.96 6.61 -4.40
N PRO A 83 -16.78 6.89 -5.44
CA PRO A 83 -17.80 5.94 -5.90
C PRO A 83 -17.25 4.57 -6.32
N TRP A 84 -16.08 4.53 -6.98
CA TRP A 84 -15.40 3.28 -7.31
C TRP A 84 -14.92 2.56 -6.04
N LEU A 85 -14.26 3.28 -5.12
CA LEU A 85 -13.72 2.71 -3.89
C LEU A 85 -14.82 2.13 -2.99
N LYS A 86 -16.02 2.74 -2.95
CA LYS A 86 -17.17 2.18 -2.21
C LYS A 86 -17.64 0.83 -2.76
N LYS A 87 -17.43 0.55 -4.05
CA LYS A 87 -17.74 -0.75 -4.66
C LYS A 87 -16.59 -1.74 -4.50
N PHE A 88 -15.36 -1.25 -4.69
CA PHE A 88 -14.15 -2.06 -4.61
C PHE A 88 -13.82 -2.49 -3.18
N LEU A 89 -13.85 -1.56 -2.22
CA LEU A 89 -13.45 -1.77 -0.83
C LEU A 89 -14.47 -1.19 0.16
N PRO A 90 -15.73 -1.67 0.15
CA PRO A 90 -16.80 -1.14 1.01
C PRO A 90 -16.47 -1.16 2.51
N GLN A 91 -15.59 -2.06 2.94
CA GLN A 91 -15.14 -2.21 4.32
C GLN A 91 -14.43 -0.96 4.85
N LEU A 92 -13.88 -0.09 3.99
CA LEU A 92 -13.31 1.20 4.43
C LEU A 92 -14.37 2.23 4.83
N PHE A 93 -15.65 1.96 4.59
CA PHE A 93 -16.76 2.88 4.88
C PHE A 93 -17.66 2.39 6.02
N THR A 94 -17.21 1.40 6.78
CA THR A 94 -17.83 0.99 8.05
C THR A 94 -17.32 1.87 9.20
N SER A 95 -18.07 1.94 10.29
CA SER A 95 -17.64 2.62 11.52
C SER A 95 -16.44 1.94 12.20
N SER A 96 -16.26 0.64 11.94
CA SER A 96 -15.12 -0.14 12.40
C SER A 96 -14.55 -0.88 11.20
N ILE A 97 -13.40 -0.40 10.71
CA ILE A 97 -12.70 -0.98 9.56
C ILE A 97 -12.01 -2.26 10.03
N PRO A 98 -12.33 -3.44 9.46
CA PRO A 98 -11.85 -4.73 9.94
C PRO A 98 -10.43 -5.04 9.41
N LEU A 99 -9.47 -4.15 9.64
CA LEU A 99 -8.08 -4.31 9.19
C LEU A 99 -7.13 -4.17 10.37
N LYS A 100 -6.76 -5.30 10.97
CA LYS A 100 -5.82 -5.31 12.09
C LYS A 100 -4.37 -5.23 11.59
N PRO A 101 -3.45 -4.64 12.37
CA PRO A 101 -2.02 -4.75 12.10
C PRO A 101 -1.56 -6.21 11.95
N GLY A 102 -0.62 -6.44 11.04
CA GLY A 102 0.07 -7.73 10.95
C GLY A 102 0.95 -7.93 12.18
N GLU A 103 0.93 -9.14 12.74
CA GLU A 103 1.74 -9.52 13.89
C GLU A 103 2.97 -10.33 13.42
N VAL A 104 4.17 -9.88 13.79
CA VAL A 104 5.40 -10.62 13.50
C VAL A 104 5.74 -11.55 14.67
N ALA A 105 5.69 -12.86 14.41
CA ALA A 105 6.02 -13.88 15.41
C ALA A 105 7.52 -13.97 15.71
N ASP A 106 8.37 -13.79 14.70
CA ASP A 106 9.83 -13.79 14.81
C ASP A 106 10.42 -12.74 13.87
N ARG A 107 11.05 -11.71 14.43
CA ARG A 107 11.65 -10.59 13.68
C ARG A 107 13.06 -10.86 13.17
N THR A 108 13.65 -11.99 13.57
CA THR A 108 14.94 -12.46 13.05
C THR A 108 14.77 -13.32 11.80
N ASP A 109 13.53 -13.75 11.49
CA ASP A 109 13.18 -14.40 10.25
C ASP A 109 12.95 -13.36 9.15
N GLY A 110 13.76 -13.44 8.08
CA GLY A 110 13.75 -12.48 6.98
C GLY A 110 12.46 -12.44 6.15
N ARG A 111 11.52 -13.38 6.32
CA ARG A 111 10.22 -13.37 5.67
C ARG A 111 9.09 -12.96 6.60
N LEU A 112 9.12 -13.34 7.87
CA LEU A 112 8.09 -12.95 8.82
C LEU A 112 8.16 -11.45 9.14
N VAL A 113 9.37 -10.87 9.17
CA VAL A 113 9.57 -9.42 9.35
C VAL A 113 8.92 -8.57 8.26
N HIS A 114 8.56 -9.15 7.12
CA HIS A 114 7.79 -8.48 6.08
C HIS A 114 6.48 -7.86 6.60
N LEU A 115 5.87 -8.42 7.64
CA LEU A 115 4.61 -7.91 8.18
C LEU A 115 4.76 -6.53 8.87
N ASP A 116 5.96 -6.18 9.35
CA ASP A 116 6.24 -4.80 9.78
C ASP A 116 6.24 -3.85 8.56
N GLY A 117 6.78 -4.30 7.42
CA GLY A 117 6.71 -3.61 6.13
C GLY A 117 5.28 -3.48 5.59
N LEU A 118 4.49 -4.54 5.71
CA LEU A 118 3.07 -4.53 5.37
C LEU A 118 2.31 -3.48 6.17
N ASN A 119 2.59 -3.34 7.47
CA ASN A 119 1.96 -2.32 8.29
C ASN A 119 2.30 -0.90 7.80
N PHE A 120 3.56 -0.62 7.44
CA PHE A 120 3.89 0.65 6.79
C PHE A 120 3.19 0.84 5.45
N SER A 121 3.12 -0.23 4.64
CA SER A 121 2.44 -0.25 3.35
C SER A 121 0.97 0.13 3.46
N ARG A 122 0.27 -0.52 4.39
CA ARG A 122 -1.12 -0.22 4.72
C ARG A 122 -1.28 1.21 5.19
N ALA A 123 -0.38 1.69 6.06
CA ALA A 123 -0.43 3.06 6.57
C ALA A 123 -0.32 4.10 5.44
N TRP A 124 0.67 3.98 4.53
CA TRP A 124 0.77 4.96 3.43
C TRP A 124 -0.43 4.92 2.49
N CYS A 125 -0.98 3.73 2.21
CA CYS A 125 -2.12 3.61 1.32
C CYS A 125 -3.32 4.28 1.96
N LEU A 126 -3.57 4.01 3.24
CA LEU A 126 -4.69 4.59 3.98
C LEU A 126 -4.56 6.11 4.10
N TYR A 127 -3.35 6.66 4.30
CA TYR A 127 -3.12 8.11 4.27
C TYR A 127 -3.46 8.70 2.88
N GLY A 128 -2.95 8.12 1.80
CA GLY A 128 -3.24 8.58 0.43
C GLY A 128 -4.73 8.47 0.07
N ILE A 129 -5.38 7.38 0.44
CA ILE A 129 -6.82 7.16 0.26
C ILE A 129 -7.62 8.22 1.03
N ALA A 130 -7.26 8.51 2.28
CA ALA A 130 -7.96 9.48 3.13
C ALA A 130 -7.95 10.91 2.53
N ASP A 131 -6.96 11.25 1.72
CA ASP A 131 -6.88 12.54 1.03
C ASP A 131 -7.77 12.64 -0.20
N HIS A 132 -8.21 11.50 -0.73
CA HIS A 132 -9.04 11.42 -1.93
C HIS A 132 -10.49 10.99 -1.66
N VAL A 133 -10.90 10.91 -0.39
CA VAL A 133 -12.27 10.60 0.02
C VAL A 133 -12.85 11.66 0.95
N LYS A 134 -14.17 11.84 0.88
CA LYS A 134 -14.94 12.71 1.78
C LYS A 134 -15.59 11.89 2.89
N THR A 135 -16.12 10.72 2.56
CA THR A 135 -16.80 9.86 3.54
C THR A 135 -15.80 9.05 4.35
N ASN A 136 -16.04 8.90 5.66
CA ASN A 136 -15.26 8.09 6.58
C ASN A 136 -13.77 8.46 6.74
N LYS A 137 -13.35 9.63 6.24
CA LYS A 137 -11.95 10.09 6.27
C LYS A 137 -11.29 9.96 7.64
N ALA A 138 -11.97 10.37 8.71
CA ALA A 138 -11.43 10.30 10.07
C ALA A 138 -11.10 8.88 10.51
N ASN A 139 -11.98 7.92 10.25
CA ASN A 139 -11.77 6.51 10.61
C ASN A 139 -10.64 5.89 9.75
N ILE A 140 -10.52 6.26 8.48
CA ILE A 140 -9.42 5.81 7.61
C ILE A 140 -8.08 6.34 8.12
N LEU A 141 -8.01 7.62 8.50
CA LEU A 141 -6.81 8.22 9.10
C LEU A 141 -6.44 7.56 10.43
N GLU A 142 -7.43 7.24 11.26
CA GLU A 142 -7.22 6.52 12.52
C GLU A 142 -6.63 5.13 12.25
N GLN A 143 -7.16 4.38 11.29
CA GLN A 143 -6.59 3.08 10.91
C GLN A 143 -5.16 3.21 10.37
N ALA A 144 -4.89 4.23 9.56
CA ALA A 144 -3.53 4.50 9.08
C ALA A 144 -2.56 4.70 10.25
N ALA A 145 -2.97 5.50 11.25
CA ALA A 145 -2.18 5.76 12.44
C ALA A 145 -1.97 4.51 13.31
N ILE A 146 -2.96 3.62 13.41
CA ILE A 146 -2.83 2.32 14.12
C ILE A 146 -1.74 1.46 13.46
N HIS A 147 -1.75 1.32 12.12
CA HIS A 147 -0.73 0.57 11.40
C HIS A 147 0.66 1.20 11.50
N MET A 148 0.73 2.53 11.38
CA MET A 148 1.99 3.28 11.52
C MET A 148 2.58 3.06 12.92
N SER A 149 1.76 3.17 13.97
CA SER A 149 2.20 3.01 15.36
C SER A 149 2.62 1.58 15.68
N ALA A 150 2.04 0.59 15.01
CA ALA A 150 2.43 -0.81 15.17
C ALA A 150 3.82 -1.09 14.58
N ALA A 151 4.19 -0.46 13.46
CA ALA A 151 5.45 -0.74 12.76
C ALA A 151 6.62 0.15 13.21
N LEU A 152 6.34 1.42 13.55
CA LEU A 152 7.38 2.42 13.83
C LEU A 152 8.40 2.03 14.91
N PRO A 153 8.01 1.41 16.05
CA PRO A 153 8.97 0.96 17.06
C PRO A 153 9.95 -0.10 16.57
N HIS A 154 9.66 -0.78 15.46
CA HIS A 154 10.45 -1.91 14.95
C HIS A 154 11.44 -1.51 13.85
N VAL A 155 11.47 -0.23 13.44
CA VAL A 155 12.42 0.28 12.43
C VAL A 155 13.88 0.17 12.89
N ALA A 156 14.11 0.30 14.19
CA ALA A 156 15.42 0.17 14.84
C ALA A 156 15.37 -0.94 15.91
N SER A 157 15.03 -2.15 15.49
CA SER A 157 14.81 -3.31 16.35
C SER A 157 16.09 -3.98 16.88
N GLY A 158 17.25 -3.61 16.37
CA GLY A 158 18.56 -4.23 16.61
C GLY A 158 18.87 -5.42 15.70
N ASP A 159 17.98 -5.80 14.79
CA ASP A 159 18.18 -6.92 13.88
C ASP A 159 18.20 -6.48 12.40
N TYR A 160 19.26 -6.89 11.70
CA TYR A 160 19.46 -6.56 10.30
C TYR A 160 18.25 -6.91 9.42
N MET A 161 17.54 -8.01 9.69
CA MET A 161 16.47 -8.52 8.81
C MET A 161 15.34 -7.53 8.58
N GLY A 162 15.09 -6.62 9.53
CA GLY A 162 14.17 -5.49 9.36
C GLY A 162 14.88 -4.17 9.08
N GLU A 163 15.89 -3.83 9.88
CA GLU A 163 16.44 -2.46 9.93
C GLU A 163 16.98 -1.94 8.59
N HIS A 164 17.53 -2.82 7.74
CA HIS A 164 18.19 -2.41 6.49
C HIS A 164 17.23 -1.83 5.44
N TRP A 165 15.91 -2.07 5.56
CA TRP A 165 14.91 -1.59 4.61
C TRP A 165 13.69 -0.92 5.27
N LEU A 166 13.31 -1.29 6.50
CA LEU A 166 12.14 -0.71 7.19
C LEU A 166 12.23 0.82 7.34
N ALA A 167 13.44 1.35 7.52
CA ALA A 167 13.65 2.80 7.59
C ALA A 167 13.19 3.52 6.31
N SER A 168 13.39 2.91 5.13
CA SER A 168 12.94 3.50 3.87
C SER A 168 11.41 3.57 3.78
N PHE A 169 10.72 2.56 4.32
CA PHE A 169 9.26 2.50 4.38
C PHE A 169 8.72 3.54 5.36
N ALA A 170 9.32 3.66 6.55
CA ALA A 170 8.96 4.66 7.53
C ALA A 170 9.12 6.09 6.98
N VAL A 171 10.25 6.40 6.34
CA VAL A 171 10.49 7.70 5.70
C VAL A 171 9.46 7.97 4.61
N TYR A 172 9.18 6.98 3.76
CA TYR A 172 8.18 7.12 2.71
C TYR A 172 6.79 7.44 3.27
N THR A 173 6.33 6.70 4.28
CA THR A 173 5.04 6.96 4.95
C THR A 173 5.00 8.34 5.60
N LEU A 174 6.07 8.78 6.26
CA LEU A 174 6.15 10.08 6.93
C LEU A 174 6.24 11.29 5.99
N THR A 175 6.71 11.08 4.76
CA THR A 175 6.95 12.15 3.78
C THR A 175 5.93 12.17 2.64
N LEU A 176 4.92 11.29 2.69
CA LEU A 176 3.91 11.16 1.65
C LEU A 176 3.27 12.49 1.23
N ASN A 177 3.03 13.38 2.21
CA ASN A 177 2.36 14.66 2.01
C ASN A 177 3.29 15.82 1.59
N ASN A 178 4.60 15.54 1.42
CA ASN A 178 5.62 16.53 1.04
C ASN A 178 6.10 16.37 -0.42
N ASN A 179 5.48 15.48 -1.21
CA ASN A 179 5.85 15.20 -2.60
C ASN A 179 4.81 15.71 -3.59
#